data_AF-L7J1Y3-F1
#
_entry.id   AF-L7J1Y3-F1
#
_cell.length_a   1.000
_cell.length_b   1.000
_cell.length_c   1.000
_cell.angle_alpha   90.00
_cell.angle_beta   90.00
_cell.angle_gamma   90.00
#
_symmetry.space_group_name_H-M   'P 1'
#
loop_
_entity.id
_entity.type
_entity.pdbx_description
1 polymer ?
#
loop_
_entity_poly.entity_id
_entity_poly.type
_entity_poly.pdbx_seq_one_letter_code
_entity_poly.pdbx_strand_id
1 'polypeptide(L)'
;MRAGSAAELADLARVSTPAGLDGAPGAYEAAPEMPGLHHAVNEGTIMTEPWTVILIRAFSRAAVLMMRDAGSRRQQQQYGLATAEDKTGRSGVEDCIRALFYLGRKSDMAMKVADVLEEALVRARAD
;
A
#
# COMPACT_ATOMS: atom_id res chain seq x y z
N MET A 1 -12.11 10.58 0.12
CA MET A 1 -10.87 10.70 0.91
C MET A 1 -10.16 11.96 0.41
N ARG A 2 -9.66 12.80 1.33
CA ARG A 2 -8.96 14.04 0.99
C ARG A 2 -7.47 13.74 0.75
N ALA A 3 -6.76 14.58 0.00
CA ALA A 3 -5.34 14.37 -0.31
C ALA A 3 -4.46 14.23 0.95
N GLY A 4 -4.68 15.08 1.98
CA GLY A 4 -3.99 14.95 3.27
C GLY A 4 -4.21 13.60 3.93
N SER A 5 -5.46 13.09 3.94
CA SER A 5 -5.76 11.75 4.48
C SER A 5 -5.10 10.61 3.71
N ALA A 6 -4.85 10.78 2.40
CA ALA A 6 -4.15 9.78 1.60
C ALA A 6 -2.65 9.74 1.94
N ALA A 7 -2.04 10.89 2.22
CA ALA A 7 -0.65 10.97 2.67
C ALA A 7 -0.46 10.33 4.06
N GLU A 8 -1.33 10.65 5.03
CA GLU A 8 -1.30 10.03 6.36
C GLU A 8 -1.47 8.51 6.30
N LEU A 9 -2.29 8.00 5.37
CA LEU A 9 -2.44 6.57 5.15
C LEU A 9 -1.22 5.93 4.49
N ALA A 10 -0.53 6.64 3.61
CA ALA A 10 0.75 6.19 3.06
C ALA A 10 1.85 6.16 4.13
N ASP A 11 1.87 7.14 5.04
CA ASP A 11 2.77 7.16 6.19
C ASP A 11 2.48 5.99 7.13
N LEU A 12 1.20 5.74 7.43
CA LEU A 12 0.77 4.56 8.19
C LEU A 12 1.21 3.26 7.51
N ALA A 13 1.04 3.15 6.18
CA ALA A 13 1.49 1.99 5.41
C ALA A 13 3.01 1.79 5.52
N ARG A 14 3.78 2.88 5.41
CA ARG A 14 5.23 2.86 5.53
C ARG A 14 5.71 2.36 6.89
N VAL A 15 5.11 2.85 7.99
CA VAL A 15 5.56 2.49 9.35
C VAL A 15 5.00 1.15 9.85
N SER A 16 3.91 0.67 9.26
CA SER A 16 3.31 -0.64 9.61
C SER A 16 3.94 -1.81 8.85
N THR A 17 4.70 -1.54 7.78
CA THR A 17 5.35 -2.58 6.97
C THR A 17 6.79 -2.81 7.43
N PRO A 18 7.19 -4.05 7.78
CA PRO A 18 8.57 -4.35 8.19
C PRO A 18 9.59 -4.05 7.08
N ALA A 19 10.64 -3.29 7.39
CA ALA A 19 11.63 -2.81 6.42
C ALA A 19 12.65 -3.86 5.91
N GLY A 20 12.54 -5.13 6.32
CA GLY A 20 13.62 -6.12 6.19
C GLY A 20 13.37 -7.33 5.29
N LEU A 21 12.25 -7.41 4.56
CA LEU A 21 11.86 -8.62 3.81
C LEU A 21 12.13 -8.55 2.29
N ASP A 22 12.66 -7.44 1.79
CA ASP A 22 12.86 -7.17 0.35
C ASP A 22 13.99 -8.02 -0.33
N GLY A 23 14.39 -9.18 0.20
CA GLY A 23 15.45 -9.97 -0.46
C GLY A 23 15.88 -11.33 0.11
N ALA A 24 15.25 -11.87 1.16
CA ALA A 24 15.63 -13.19 1.69
C ALA A 24 14.66 -14.29 1.22
N PRO A 25 15.12 -15.34 0.50
CA PRO A 25 14.30 -16.53 0.24
C PRO A 25 13.89 -17.14 1.60
N GLY A 26 12.59 -17.24 1.88
CA GLY A 26 12.06 -17.76 3.16
C GLY A 26 11.48 -16.69 4.10
N ALA A 27 11.65 -15.40 3.79
CA ALA A 27 10.99 -14.28 4.48
C ALA A 27 9.44 -14.34 4.46
N TYR A 28 8.90 -15.09 3.49
CA TYR A 28 7.47 -15.32 3.29
C TYR A 28 6.88 -16.39 4.23
N GLU A 29 7.71 -17.23 4.88
CA GLU A 29 7.23 -18.34 5.73
C GLU A 29 7.28 -18.03 7.22
N ALA A 30 8.21 -17.19 7.67
CA ALA A 30 8.23 -16.75 9.06
C ALA A 30 7.17 -15.67 9.26
N ALA A 31 5.93 -16.07 9.56
CA ALA A 31 5.06 -15.19 10.33
C ALA A 31 5.77 -14.97 11.67
N PRO A 32 6.12 -13.73 12.06
CA PRO A 32 6.60 -13.51 13.41
C PRO A 32 5.44 -13.91 14.32
N GLU A 33 5.59 -15.00 15.07
CA GLU A 33 4.74 -15.22 16.22
C GLU A 33 4.88 -13.96 17.07
N MET A 34 3.86 -13.11 17.08
CA MET A 34 3.87 -11.88 17.87
C MET A 34 3.78 -12.31 19.32
N PRO A 35 4.88 -12.28 20.09
CA PRO A 35 4.87 -12.81 21.45
C PRO A 35 3.95 -11.88 22.27
N GLY A 36 2.82 -12.41 22.73
CA GLY A 36 1.82 -11.66 23.50
C GLY A 36 0.42 -11.55 22.90
N LEU A 37 0.17 -12.07 21.67
CA LEU A 37 -1.18 -12.18 21.13
C LEU A 37 -1.79 -13.58 21.37
N HIS A 38 -3.07 -13.62 21.75
CA HIS A 38 -3.79 -14.86 22.04
C HIS A 38 -3.96 -15.71 20.76
N HIS A 39 -3.75 -17.03 20.85
CA HIS A 39 -3.79 -17.97 19.72
C HIS A 39 -5.07 -17.89 18.85
N ALA A 40 -6.22 -17.59 19.47
CA ALA A 40 -7.49 -17.35 18.76
C ALA A 40 -7.43 -16.19 17.73
N VAL A 41 -6.51 -15.23 17.89
CA VAL A 41 -6.25 -14.16 16.90
C VAL A 41 -5.56 -14.71 15.65
N ASN A 42 -4.76 -15.77 15.80
CA ASN A 42 -4.13 -16.47 14.69
C ASN A 42 -5.06 -17.49 14.02
N GLU A 43 -5.97 -18.12 14.75
CA GLU A 43 -6.88 -19.16 14.22
C GLU A 43 -8.22 -18.63 13.68
N GLY A 44 -8.69 -17.48 14.18
CA GLY A 44 -10.01 -16.94 13.86
C GLY A 44 -10.04 -16.01 12.65
N THR A 45 -9.40 -16.33 11.53
CA THR A 45 -9.26 -15.42 10.36
C THR A 45 -10.60 -14.86 9.83
N ILE A 46 -11.71 -15.56 10.05
CA ILE A 46 -13.05 -15.13 9.63
C ILE A 46 -13.76 -14.20 10.65
N MET A 47 -13.29 -14.17 11.89
CA MET A 47 -13.87 -13.39 13.00
C MET A 47 -12.95 -12.31 13.56
N THR A 48 -11.64 -12.31 13.27
CA THR A 48 -10.69 -11.46 13.99
C THR A 48 -10.42 -10.09 13.38
N GLU A 49 -10.64 -9.81 12.09
CA GLU A 49 -10.14 -8.53 11.58
C GLU A 49 -11.07 -7.72 10.65
N PRO A 50 -12.17 -7.14 11.19
CA PRO A 50 -12.88 -6.05 10.49
C PRO A 50 -11.94 -4.91 10.08
N TRP A 51 -10.84 -4.74 10.81
CA TRP A 51 -9.80 -3.77 10.53
C TRP A 51 -8.96 -4.11 9.28
N THR A 52 -8.73 -5.38 8.90
CA THR A 52 -8.02 -5.70 7.64
C THR A 52 -8.80 -5.22 6.42
N VAL A 53 -10.12 -5.45 6.37
CA VAL A 53 -10.96 -4.96 5.26
C VAL A 53 -10.98 -3.43 5.20
N ILE A 54 -10.95 -2.76 6.35
CA ILE A 54 -10.84 -1.30 6.42
C ILE A 54 -9.47 -0.83 5.91
N LEU A 55 -8.38 -1.49 6.32
CA LEU A 55 -7.02 -1.17 5.87
C LEU A 55 -6.83 -1.44 4.38
N ILE A 56 -7.31 -2.57 3.86
CA ILE A 56 -7.32 -2.86 2.42
C ILE A 56 -8.01 -1.73 1.68
N ARG A 57 -9.24 -1.36 2.09
CA ARG A 57 -9.99 -0.27 1.46
C ARG A 57 -9.30 1.09 1.58
N ALA A 58 -8.67 1.37 2.72
CA ALA A 58 -7.98 2.62 2.99
C ALA A 58 -6.73 2.76 2.10
N PHE A 59 -5.83 1.77 2.11
CA PHE A 59 -4.60 1.77 1.30
C PHE A 59 -4.92 1.77 -0.19
N SER A 60 -5.92 1.00 -0.64
CA SER A 60 -6.35 1.01 -2.03
C SER A 60 -6.80 2.40 -2.48
N ARG A 61 -7.65 3.04 -1.66
CA ARG A 61 -8.20 4.35 -2.01
C ARG A 61 -7.14 5.45 -1.95
N ALA A 62 -6.19 5.35 -1.02
CA ALA A 62 -5.06 6.26 -0.94
C ALA A 62 -4.16 6.11 -2.19
N ALA A 63 -3.80 4.88 -2.57
CA ALA A 63 -3.00 4.59 -3.77
C ALA A 63 -3.65 5.13 -5.04
N VAL A 64 -4.94 4.87 -5.26
CA VAL A 64 -5.68 5.37 -6.44
C VAL A 64 -5.72 6.90 -6.50
N LEU A 65 -5.95 7.57 -5.37
CA LEU A 65 -5.97 9.04 -5.33
C LEU A 65 -4.59 9.62 -5.63
N MET A 66 -3.53 9.07 -5.04
CA MET A 66 -2.16 9.54 -5.29
C MET A 66 -1.74 9.32 -6.76
N MET A 67 -2.12 8.19 -7.37
CA MET A 67 -1.87 7.95 -8.80
C MET A 67 -2.64 8.94 -9.69
N ARG A 68 -3.90 9.24 -9.36
CA ARG A 68 -4.71 10.25 -10.09
C ARG A 68 -4.13 11.66 -9.97
N ASP A 69 -3.69 12.03 -8.77
CA ASP A 69 -3.09 13.34 -8.52
C ASP A 69 -1.75 13.45 -9.25
N ALA A 70 -0.96 12.39 -9.28
CA ALA A 70 0.29 12.33 -10.07
C ALA A 70 0.02 12.50 -11.58
N GLY A 71 -0.99 11.81 -12.13
CA GLY A 71 -1.38 11.97 -13.53
C GLY A 71 -1.86 13.39 -13.85
N SER A 72 -2.67 13.99 -12.96
CA SER A 72 -3.16 15.37 -13.11
C SER A 72 -2.03 16.39 -13.08
N ARG A 73 -1.03 16.20 -12.20
CA ARG A 73 0.19 17.03 -12.14
C ARG A 73 1.03 16.89 -13.40
N ARG A 74 1.24 15.67 -13.91
CA ARG A 74 1.97 15.45 -15.18
C ARG A 74 1.29 16.14 -16.35
N GLN A 75 -0.04 16.02 -16.44
CA GLN A 75 -0.82 16.72 -17.47
C GLN A 75 -0.65 18.24 -17.35
N GLN A 76 -0.73 18.81 -16.13
CA GLN A 76 -0.50 20.24 -15.92
C GLN A 76 0.93 20.67 -16.27
N GLN A 77 1.95 19.86 -15.96
CA GLN A 77 3.34 20.12 -16.35
C GLN A 77 3.52 20.11 -17.87
N GLN A 78 2.86 19.19 -18.58
CA GLN A 78 2.87 19.14 -20.05
C GLN A 78 2.29 20.43 -20.67
N TYR A 79 1.30 21.05 -20.02
CA TYR A 79 0.74 22.34 -20.45
C TYR A 79 1.47 23.56 -19.85
N GLY A 80 2.61 23.37 -19.16
CA GLY A 80 3.40 24.45 -18.56
C GLY A 80 2.74 25.14 -17.36
N LEU A 81 1.73 24.51 -16.75
CA LEU A 81 0.91 25.07 -15.67
C LEU A 81 1.39 24.70 -14.25
N ALA A 82 2.38 23.83 -14.12
CA ALA A 82 2.87 23.35 -12.82
C ALA A 82 4.40 23.33 -12.74
N THR A 83 4.93 23.75 -11.59
CA THR A 83 6.36 23.66 -11.25
C THR A 83 6.73 22.22 -10.90
N ALA A 84 7.91 21.77 -11.35
CA ALA A 84 8.43 20.45 -11.04
C ALA A 84 8.74 20.32 -9.54
N GLU A 85 7.81 19.73 -8.77
CA GLU A 85 8.14 19.21 -7.44
C GLU A 85 8.80 17.84 -7.61
N ASP A 86 10.09 17.80 -7.29
CA ASP A 86 10.91 16.59 -7.26
C ASP A 86 10.48 15.71 -6.08
N LYS A 87 10.03 14.48 -6.36
CA LYS A 87 9.76 13.47 -5.32
C LYS A 87 10.57 12.22 -5.62
N THR A 88 11.87 12.34 -5.40
CA THR A 88 12.90 11.28 -5.54
C THR A 88 12.93 10.36 -4.31
N GLY A 89 11.77 10.05 -3.75
CA GLY A 89 11.60 9.11 -2.64
C GLY A 89 10.57 8.04 -3.01
N ARG A 90 10.68 6.86 -2.37
CA ARG A 90 9.69 5.77 -2.48
C ARG A 90 8.30 6.37 -2.41
N SER A 91 7.51 6.21 -3.47
CA SER A 91 6.24 6.92 -3.61
C SER A 91 5.25 6.42 -2.56
N GLY A 92 4.43 7.30 -1.96
CA GLY A 92 3.39 6.87 -1.02
C GLY A 92 2.44 5.81 -1.60
N VAL A 93 2.32 5.75 -2.94
CA VAL A 93 1.64 4.66 -3.66
C VAL A 93 2.33 3.31 -3.44
N GLU A 94 3.66 3.26 -3.55
CA GLU A 94 4.46 2.05 -3.34
C GLU A 94 4.39 1.57 -1.90
N ASP A 95 4.30 2.49 -0.93
CA ASP A 95 4.10 2.14 0.48
C ASP A 95 2.72 1.52 0.71
N CYS A 96 1.67 2.06 0.09
CA CYS A 96 0.32 1.47 0.12
C CYS A 96 0.27 0.07 -0.54
N ILE A 97 0.93 -0.10 -1.69
CA ILE A 97 1.02 -1.40 -2.38
C ILE A 97 1.76 -2.42 -1.52
N ARG A 98 2.88 -2.02 -0.90
CA ARG A 98 3.66 -2.91 -0.03
C ARG A 98 2.88 -3.36 1.20
N ALA A 99 2.15 -2.45 1.84
CA ALA A 99 1.27 -2.80 2.94
C ALA A 99 0.18 -3.78 2.52
N LEU A 100 -0.40 -3.62 1.32
CA LEU A 100 -1.36 -4.58 0.76
C LEU A 100 -0.73 -5.94 0.49
N PHE A 101 0.50 -5.99 -0.05
CA PHE A 101 1.27 -7.23 -0.21
C PHE A 101 1.47 -7.95 1.13
N TYR A 102 1.79 -7.20 2.19
CA TYR A 102 1.96 -7.76 3.52
C TYR A 102 0.65 -8.32 4.10
N LEU A 103 -0.46 -7.57 3.96
CA LEU A 103 -1.80 -8.06 4.30
C LEU A 103 -2.21 -9.28 3.46
N GLY A 104 -1.71 -9.35 2.22
CA GLY A 104 -1.90 -10.44 1.27
C GLY A 104 -1.48 -11.80 1.80
N ARG A 105 -0.55 -11.85 2.77
CA ARG A 105 -0.10 -13.11 3.40
C ARG A 105 -1.22 -13.89 4.10
N LYS A 106 -2.30 -13.21 4.50
CA LYS A 106 -3.47 -13.82 5.16
C LYS A 106 -4.81 -13.48 4.48
N SER A 107 -4.78 -12.71 3.39
CA SER A 107 -5.98 -12.23 2.70
C SER A 107 -5.77 -12.20 1.19
N ASP A 108 -6.35 -13.17 0.49
CA ASP A 108 -6.32 -13.22 -0.99
C ASP A 108 -6.87 -11.95 -1.63
N MET A 109 -7.83 -11.30 -0.96
CA MET A 109 -8.38 -10.03 -1.43
C MET A 109 -7.33 -8.92 -1.38
N ALA A 110 -6.52 -8.85 -0.32
CA ALA A 110 -5.44 -7.87 -0.24
C ALA A 110 -4.38 -8.11 -1.31
N MET A 111 -4.01 -9.38 -1.56
CA MET A 111 -3.02 -9.76 -2.57
C MET A 111 -3.48 -9.35 -3.98
N LYS A 112 -4.70 -9.73 -4.38
CA LYS A 112 -5.26 -9.35 -5.69
C LYS A 112 -5.32 -7.84 -5.90
N VAL A 113 -5.62 -7.09 -4.84
CA VAL A 113 -5.66 -5.63 -4.90
C VAL A 113 -4.25 -5.04 -5.03
N ALA A 114 -3.25 -5.63 -4.36
CA ALA A 114 -1.85 -5.24 -4.54
C ALA A 114 -1.40 -5.44 -6.00
N ASP A 115 -1.65 -6.62 -6.58
CA ASP A 115 -1.30 -6.94 -7.97
C ASP A 115 -1.92 -5.94 -8.96
N VAL A 116 -3.22 -5.67 -8.83
CA VAL A 116 -3.93 -4.71 -9.70
C VAL A 116 -3.37 -3.30 -9.57
N LEU A 117 -3.02 -2.86 -8.37
CA LEU A 117 -2.46 -1.53 -8.15
C LEU A 117 -1.01 -1.44 -8.64
N GLU A 118 -0.23 -2.50 -8.54
CA GLU A 118 1.11 -2.59 -9.09
C GLU A 118 1.09 -2.49 -10.62
N GLU A 119 0.23 -3.26 -11.29
CA GLU A 119 0.01 -3.16 -12.73
C GLU A 119 -0.41 -1.74 -13.14
N ALA A 120 -1.34 -1.13 -12.40
CA ALA A 120 -1.80 0.23 -12.66
C ALA A 120 -0.68 1.26 -12.47
N LEU A 121 0.18 1.10 -11.45
CA LEU A 121 1.32 1.97 -11.21
C LEU A 121 2.36 1.86 -12.32
N VAL A 122 2.63 0.66 -12.82
CA VAL A 122 3.54 0.44 -13.97
C VAL A 122 3.00 1.14 -15.22
N ARG A 123 1.71 0.97 -15.53
CA ARG A 123 1.06 1.65 -16.67
C ARG A 123 1.12 3.17 -16.52
N ALA A 124 0.75 3.69 -15.35
CA ALA A 124 0.78 5.12 -15.07
C ALA A 124 2.19 5.73 -15.07
N ARG A 125 3.26 4.94 -15.05
CA ARG A 125 4.65 5.41 -15.21
C ARG A 125 5.15 5.34 -16.65
N ALA A 126 4.51 4.52 -17.49
CA ALA A 126 4.83 4.40 -18.91
C ALA A 126 4.17 5.50 -19.76
N ASP A 127 3.04 6.05 -19.29
CA ASP A 127 2.35 7.24 -19.84
C ASP A 127 2.98 8.57 -19.38
#